data_AF-A0A9E2H7C5-F1
#
_entry.id   AF-A0A9E2H7C5-F1
#
_cell.length_a   1.000
_cell.length_b   1.000
_cell.length_c   1.000
_cell.angle_alpha   90.00
_cell.angle_beta   90.00
_cell.angle_gamma   90.00
#
_symmetry.space_group_name_H-M   'P 1'
#
loop_
_entity.id
_entity.type
_entity.pdbx_description
1 polymer ?
#
loop_
_entity_poly.entity_id
_entity_poly.type
_entity_poly.pdbx_seq_one_letter_code
_entity_poly.pdbx_strand_id
1 'polypeptide(L)' 'NYPNPFDPSTLIKFSLPEDSEVNLTIYDMDGREVKEYLKSQILFASEINLCYLF' A
#
# COMPACT_ATOMS: atom_id res chain seq x y z
N ASN A 1 13.62 -31.52 -3.98
CA ASN A 1 13.60 -30.04 -3.93
C ASN A 1 12.27 -29.55 -4.46
N TYR A 2 11.45 -28.95 -3.59
CA TYR A 2 10.09 -28.47 -3.84
C TYR A 2 10.14 -26.92 -3.95
N PRO A 3 9.49 -26.24 -4.90
CA PRO A 3 9.52 -24.79 -4.96
C PRO A 3 8.49 -24.18 -4.01
N ASN A 4 8.88 -23.07 -3.37
CA ASN A 4 8.00 -22.15 -2.64
C ASN A 4 7.08 -21.39 -3.63
N PRO A 5 5.77 -21.18 -3.36
CA PRO A 5 5.05 -20.16 -4.14
C PRO A 5 3.93 -19.38 -3.39
N PHE A 6 3.91 -19.33 -2.06
CA PHE A 6 2.92 -18.49 -1.38
C PHE A 6 3.54 -17.15 -0.98
N ASP A 7 3.46 -16.18 -1.89
CA ASP A 7 3.54 -14.77 -1.52
C ASP A 7 2.12 -14.28 -1.24
N PRO A 8 1.72 -14.11 0.04
CA PRO A 8 0.45 -13.48 0.37
C PRO A 8 0.54 -11.99 0.01
N SER A 9 0.27 -11.67 -1.25
CA SER A 9 0.06 -10.30 -1.69
C SER A 9 -1.40 -9.91 -1.51
N THR A 10 -1.65 -8.79 -0.83
CA THR A 10 -2.96 -8.13 -0.81
C THR A 10 -2.95 -6.97 -1.78
N LEU A 11 -3.92 -6.96 -2.69
CA LEU A 11 -4.13 -5.87 -3.62
C LEU A 11 -5.15 -4.89 -3.02
N ILE A 12 -4.70 -3.69 -2.68
CA ILE A 12 -5.58 -2.60 -2.23
C ILE A 12 -5.81 -1.67 -3.42
N LYS A 13 -7.06 -1.58 -3.87
CA LYS A 13 -7.46 -0.69 -4.96
C LYS A 13 -8.04 0.59 -4.39
N PHE A 14 -7.56 1.73 -4.85
CA PHE A 14 -8.13 3.03 -4.53
C PHE A 14 -8.03 3.96 -5.72
N SER A 15 -8.85 5.01 -5.74
CA SER A 15 -8.81 6.05 -6.76
C SER A 15 -8.64 7.40 -6.11
N LEU A 16 -7.88 8.27 -6.76
CA LEU A 16 -7.76 9.68 -6.39
C LEU A 16 -8.59 10.51 -7.38
N PRO A 17 -9.50 11.38 -6.89
CA PRO A 17 -10.31 12.22 -7.76
C PRO A 17 -9.52 13.38 -8.39
N GLU A 18 -8.42 13.79 -7.75
CA GLU A 18 -7.52 14.85 -8.19
C GLU A 18 -6.08 14.56 -7.74
N ASP A 19 -5.12 15.27 -8.32
CA ASP A 19 -3.71 15.16 -7.96
C ASP A 19 -3.53 15.63 -6.51
N SER A 20 -2.90 14.81 -5.68
CA SER A 20 -2.78 15.08 -4.24
C SER A 20 -1.51 14.50 -3.66
N GLU A 21 -1.00 15.15 -2.61
CA GLU A 21 0.07 14.60 -1.79
C GLU A 21 -0.49 13.52 -0.86
N VAL A 22 0.06 12.31 -0.94
CA VAL A 22 -0.46 11.14 -0.22
C VAL A 22 0.61 10.54 0.67
N ASN A 23 0.19 10.22 1.90
CA ASN A 23 0.94 9.43 2.85
C ASN A 23 0.24 8.08 3.05
N LEU A 24 1.01 7.00 2.96
CA LEU A 24 0.52 5.65 3.17
C LEU A 24 1.31 4.99 4.30
N THR A 25 0.64 4.78 5.42
CA THR A 25 1.19 4.16 6.62
C THR A 25 0.31 3.00 7.06
N ILE A 26 0.94 1.89 7.42
CA ILE A 26 0.29 0.67 7.90
C ILE A 26 0.36 0.67 9.42
N TYR A 27 -0.80 0.51 10.05
CA TYR A 27 -0.94 0.42 11.51
C TYR A 27 -1.39 -0.99 11.92
N ASP A 28 -0.96 -1.44 13.09
CA ASP A 28 -1.51 -2.63 13.73
C ASP A 28 -2.84 -2.32 14.46
N MET A 29 -3.45 -3.35 15.04
CA MET A 29 -4.71 -3.20 15.79
C MET A 29 -4.56 -2.37 17.08
N ASP A 30 -3.33 -2.23 17.59
CA ASP A 30 -3.01 -1.38 18.75
C ASP A 30 -2.73 0.07 18.34
N GLY A 31 -2.82 0.40 17.04
CA GLY A 31 -2.55 1.72 16.49
C GLY A 31 -1.06 2.05 16.38
N ARG A 32 -0.16 1.06 16.46
CA ARG A 32 1.28 1.28 16.25
C ARG A 32 1.60 1.27 14.76
N GLU A 33 2.47 2.19 14.35
CA GLU A 33 3.01 2.21 12.99
C GLU A 33 3.89 0.97 12.76
N VAL A 34 3.47 0.13 11.82
CA VAL A 34 4.21 -1.07 11.42
C VAL A 34 5.15 -0.74 10.27
N LYS A 35 4.70 0.09 9.31
CA LYS A 35 5.47 0.45 8.12
C LYS A 35 4.95 1.70 7.44
N GLU A 36 5.85 2.58 7.03
CA GLU A 36 5.56 3.71 6.12
C GLU A 36 5.92 3.30 4.69
N TYR A 37 4.96 3.37 3.75
CA TYR A 37 5.14 2.93 2.35
C TYR A 37 5.27 4.11 1.38
N LEU A 38 4.51 5.19 1.59
CA LEU A 38 4.64 6.45 0.86
C LEU A 38 4.65 7.60 1.84
N LYS A 39 5.62 8.51 1.68
CA LYS A 39 5.74 9.73 2.46
C LYS A 39 5.88 10.90 1.51
N SER A 40 4.93 11.83 1.56
CA SER A 40 4.92 13.08 0.80
C SER A 40 5.12 12.87 -0.70
N GLN A 41 4.42 11.88 -1.25
CA GLN A 41 4.46 11.58 -2.68
C GLN A 41 3.26 12.21 -3.37
N ILE A 42 3.49 12.95 -4.44
CA ILE A 42 2.41 13.45 -5.30
C ILE A 42 1.92 12.28 -6.14
N LEU A 43 0.66 11.90 -5.95
CA LEU A 43 -0.02 10.91 -6.77
C LEU A 43 -1.01 11.62 -7.69
N PHE A 44 -1.02 11.20 -8.95
CA PHE A 44 -1.91 11.76 -9.96
C PHE A 44 -3.29 11.12 -9.90
N ALA A 45 -4.33 11.89 -10.25
CA ALA A 45 -5.71 11.45 -10.34
C ALA A 45 -5.84 10.22 -11.25
N SER A 46 -5.99 9.04 -10.65
CA SER A 46 -6.02 7.76 -11.35
C SER A 46 -6.47 6.63 -10.44
N GLU A 47 -6.76 5.47 -11.04
CA GLU A 47 -6.87 4.21 -10.30
C GLU A 47 -5.48 3.67 -9.93
N ILE A 48 -5.23 3.49 -8.64
CA ILE A 48 -3.96 3.05 -8.10
C ILE A 48 -4.14 1.68 -7.44
N ASN A 49 -3.26 0.76 -7.80
CA ASN A 49 -3.20 -0.58 -7.24
C ASN A 49 -1.98 -0.68 -6.33
N LEU A 50 -2.21 -0.80 -5.03
CA LEU A 50 -1.15 -1.06 -4.08
C LEU A 50 -1.01 -2.57 -3.88
N CYS A 51 0.17 -3.11 -4.15
CA CYS A 51 0.52 -4.49 -3.81
C CYS A 51 1.25 -4.48 -2.46
N TYR A 52 0.67 -5.12 -1.45
CA TYR A 52 1.30 -5.32 -0.15
C TYR A 52 1.65 -6.79 0.06
N LEU A 53 2.91 -7.08 0.38
CA LEU A 53 3.39 -8.42 0.75
C LEU A 53 3.47 -8.50 2.29
N PHE A 54 2.80 -9.48 2.90
CA PHE A 54 2.92 -9.76 4.34
C PHE A 54 4.26 -10.42 4.70
#